data_AF-A0A1B6M201-F1
#
_entry.id   AF-A0A1B6M201-F1
#
_cell.length_a   1.000
_cell.length_b   1.000
_cell.length_c   1.000
_cell.angle_alpha   90.00
_cell.angle_beta   90.00
_cell.angle_gamma   90.00
#
_symmetry.space_group_name_H-M   'P 1'
#
loop_
_entity.id
_entity.type
_entity.pdbx_description
1 polymer ?
#
loop_
_entity_poly.entity_id
_entity_poly.type
_entity_poly.pdbx_seq_one_letter_code
_entity_poly.pdbx_strand_id
1 'polypeptide(L)'
;KGPDLLRYLHKVTFTGLSGDKFHFDSNGDGPARYNIIHFKQTQPGSFQWVHVGEYVEGELSLNMSDVQFKLGHPHPPESVCSLPCELGQAKTYVEGESCCWHCFNCTAYQVRHPQ
;
A
#
# COMPACT_ATOMS: atom_id res chain seq x y z
N LYS A 1 -38.46 -22.08 -7.81
CA LYS A 1 -38.64 -20.86 -6.99
C LYS A 1 -37.32 -20.41 -6.34
N GLY A 2 -36.70 -21.19 -5.44
CA GLY A 2 -35.41 -20.82 -4.81
C GLY A 2 -34.22 -20.72 -5.78
N PRO A 3 -33.94 -21.74 -6.60
CA PRO A 3 -32.84 -21.70 -7.57
C PRO A 3 -32.98 -20.58 -8.61
N ASP A 4 -34.23 -20.30 -9.02
CA ASP A 4 -34.52 -19.20 -9.95
C ASP A 4 -34.17 -17.84 -9.34
N LEU A 5 -34.57 -17.62 -8.08
CA LEU A 5 -34.25 -16.41 -7.33
C LEU A 5 -32.73 -16.24 -7.15
N LEU A 6 -32.03 -17.32 -6.77
CA LEU A 6 -30.57 -17.30 -6.62
C LEU A 6 -29.88 -16.88 -7.93
N ARG A 7 -30.34 -17.41 -9.08
CA ARG A 7 -29.82 -17.03 -10.41
C ARG A 7 -29.97 -15.54 -10.70
N TYR A 8 -31.09 -14.92 -10.30
CA TYR A 8 -31.27 -13.47 -10.46
C TYR A 8 -30.39 -12.70 -9.48
N LEU A 9 -30.28 -13.13 -8.22
CA LEU A 9 -29.44 -12.50 -7.20
C LEU A 9 -27.97 -12.44 -7.62
N HIS A 10 -27.39 -13.52 -8.14
CA HIS A 10 -25.98 -13.52 -8.60
C HIS A 10 -25.70 -12.57 -9.77
N LYS A 11 -26.72 -12.09 -10.49
CA LYS A 11 -26.57 -11.24 -11.68
C LYS A 11 -27.03 -9.80 -11.45
N VAL A 12 -27.35 -9.42 -10.22
CA VAL A 12 -27.79 -8.05 -9.94
C VAL A 12 -26.64 -7.08 -10.07
N THR A 13 -26.94 -5.92 -10.63
CA THR A 13 -26.10 -4.74 -10.54
C THR A 13 -27.00 -3.57 -10.26
N PHE A 14 -26.76 -2.86 -9.16
CA PHE A 14 -27.59 -1.74 -8.75
C PHE A 14 -26.76 -0.68 -8.04
N THR A 15 -27.33 0.52 -7.88
CA THR A 15 -26.72 1.59 -7.07
C THR A 15 -27.33 1.54 -5.67
N GLY A 16 -26.49 1.38 -4.66
CA GLY A 16 -26.88 1.37 -3.26
C GLY A 16 -27.29 2.74 -2.74
N LEU A 17 -27.77 2.79 -1.51
CA LEU A 17 -28.25 4.02 -0.87
C LEU A 17 -27.15 5.07 -0.65
N SER A 18 -25.88 4.63 -0.58
CA SER A 18 -24.70 5.48 -0.51
C SER A 18 -24.28 6.06 -1.86
N GLY A 19 -24.92 5.66 -2.97
CA GLY A 19 -24.49 6.00 -4.33
C GLY A 19 -23.48 5.01 -4.93
N ASP A 20 -23.07 4.01 -4.17
CA ASP A 20 -22.11 2.99 -4.59
C ASP A 20 -22.73 1.97 -5.56
N LYS A 21 -22.04 1.66 -6.66
CA LYS A 21 -22.43 0.52 -7.51
C LYS A 21 -22.13 -0.80 -6.82
N PHE A 22 -23.12 -1.67 -6.67
CA PHE A 22 -22.99 -3.00 -6.08
C PHE A 22 -23.21 -4.08 -7.14
N HIS A 23 -22.41 -5.15 -7.06
CA HIS A 23 -22.58 -6.39 -7.81
C HIS A 23 -21.99 -7.55 -7.00
N PHE A 24 -22.35 -8.79 -7.35
CA PHE A 24 -21.67 -9.96 -6.78
C PHE A 24 -20.54 -10.43 -7.69
N ASP A 25 -19.46 -10.92 -7.10
CA ASP A 25 -18.39 -11.60 -7.83
C ASP A 25 -18.79 -13.03 -8.23
N SER A 26 -17.87 -13.78 -8.84
CA SER A 26 -18.12 -15.16 -9.26
C SER A 26 -18.41 -16.13 -8.12
N ASN A 27 -17.99 -15.80 -6.89
CA ASN A 27 -18.19 -16.61 -5.70
C ASN A 27 -19.48 -16.23 -4.96
N GLY A 28 -20.11 -15.11 -5.33
CA GLY A 28 -21.29 -14.58 -4.65
C GLY A 28 -20.97 -13.59 -3.53
N ASP A 29 -19.73 -13.11 -3.45
CA ASP A 29 -19.30 -12.07 -2.52
C ASP A 29 -19.56 -10.67 -3.10
N GLY A 30 -19.80 -9.69 -2.22
CA GLY A 30 -19.87 -8.29 -2.63
C GLY A 30 -18.49 -7.76 -3.07
N PRO A 31 -18.43 -6.58 -3.71
CA PRO A 31 -17.16 -6.03 -4.16
C PRO A 31 -16.30 -5.64 -2.95
N ALA A 32 -15.01 -5.97 -2.98
CA ALA A 32 -14.08 -5.60 -1.93
C ALA A 32 -13.88 -4.07 -1.89
N ARG A 33 -14.30 -3.43 -0.79
CA ARG A 33 -14.24 -1.98 -0.60
C ARG A 33 -13.84 -1.64 0.83
N TYR A 34 -12.80 -0.83 0.98
CA TYR A 34 -12.29 -0.43 2.28
C TYR A 34 -11.87 1.02 2.28
N ASN A 35 -12.25 1.74 3.33
CA ASN A 35 -11.71 3.05 3.64
C ASN A 35 -10.37 2.88 4.36
N ILE A 36 -9.37 3.65 3.96
CA ILE A 36 -8.07 3.70 4.63
C ILE A 36 -8.06 4.91 5.56
N ILE A 37 -7.98 4.61 6.84
CA ILE A 37 -7.96 5.57 7.92
C ILE A 37 -6.57 5.65 8.54
N HIS A 38 -6.09 6.87 8.75
CA HIS A 38 -4.79 7.15 9.34
C HIS A 38 -4.98 7.88 10.67
N PHE A 39 -4.50 7.30 11.76
CA PHE A 39 -4.46 7.96 13.05
C PHE A 39 -3.19 8.80 13.14
N LYS A 40 -3.34 10.12 13.03
CA LYS A 40 -2.20 11.04 13.04
C LYS A 40 -2.38 12.20 13.99
N GLN A 41 -1.25 12.75 14.36
CA GLN A 41 -1.19 14.00 15.09
C GLN A 41 -1.47 15.16 14.13
N THR A 42 -2.52 15.95 14.38
CA THR A 42 -2.87 17.13 13.54
C THR A 42 -2.35 18.42 14.14
N GLN A 43 -2.14 18.45 15.46
CA GLN A 43 -1.56 19.57 16.22
C GLN A 43 -0.71 19.02 17.37
N PRO A 44 0.21 19.80 17.97
CA PRO A 44 0.96 19.39 19.15
C PRO A 44 0.06 18.78 20.24
N GLY A 45 0.19 17.49 20.53
CA GLY A 45 -0.61 16.75 21.51
C GLY A 45 -2.03 16.34 21.08
N SER A 46 -2.48 16.66 19.86
CA SER A 46 -3.83 16.33 19.36
C SER A 46 -3.80 15.33 18.21
N PHE A 47 -4.57 14.24 18.34
CA PHE A 47 -4.61 13.15 17.38
C PHE A 47 -6.02 12.92 16.85
N GLN A 48 -6.12 12.58 15.57
CA GLN A 48 -7.40 12.35 14.89
C GLN A 48 -7.29 11.17 13.92
N TRP A 49 -8.41 10.49 13.74
CA TRP A 49 -8.61 9.54 12.65
C TRP A 49 -9.01 10.29 11.40
N VAL A 50 -8.23 10.15 10.34
CA VAL A 50 -8.43 10.89 9.11
C VAL A 50 -8.52 9.90 7.96
N HIS A 51 -9.53 10.05 7.11
CA HIS A 51 -9.61 9.28 5.87
C HIS A 51 -8.51 9.74 4.92
N VAL A 52 -7.68 8.82 4.43
CA VAL A 52 -6.53 9.13 3.55
C VAL A 52 -6.60 8.39 2.22
N GLY A 53 -7.61 7.56 1.99
CA GLY A 53 -7.74 6.84 0.73
C GLY A 53 -8.67 5.65 0.84
N GLU A 54 -8.74 4.87 -0.21
CA GLU A 54 -9.66 3.74 -0.34
C GLU A 54 -9.02 2.60 -1.12
N TYR A 55 -9.52 1.40 -0.90
CA TYR A 55 -9.23 0.22 -1.70
C TYR A 55 -10.53 -0.29 -2.30
N VAL A 56 -10.60 -0.33 -3.63
CA VAL A 56 -11.79 -0.77 -4.36
C VAL A 56 -11.36 -1.76 -5.42
N GLU A 57 -11.87 -2.99 -5.33
CA GLU A 57 -11.76 -4.01 -6.40
C GLU A 57 -10.32 -4.27 -6.90
N GLY A 58 -9.33 -4.26 -6.00
CA GLY A 58 -7.93 -4.50 -6.37
C GLY A 58 -7.09 -3.23 -6.50
N GLU A 59 -7.73 -2.06 -6.55
CA GLU A 59 -7.06 -0.78 -6.75
C GLU A 59 -6.96 -0.01 -5.43
N LEU A 60 -5.74 0.43 -5.12
CA LEU A 60 -5.42 1.25 -3.96
C LEU A 60 -5.26 2.71 -4.38
N SER A 61 -6.08 3.59 -3.82
CA SER A 61 -5.95 5.04 -3.96
C SER A 61 -5.61 5.66 -2.62
N LEU A 62 -4.52 6.42 -2.54
CA LEU A 62 -4.07 7.10 -1.33
C LEU A 62 -3.76 8.57 -1.62
N ASN A 63 -4.31 9.48 -0.81
CA ASN A 63 -3.86 10.86 -0.76
C ASN A 63 -2.62 10.95 0.13
N MET A 64 -1.45 10.77 -0.48
CA MET A 64 -0.17 10.85 0.24
C MET A 64 0.09 12.23 0.87
N SER A 65 -0.55 13.30 0.40
CA SER A 65 -0.45 14.63 1.04
C SER A 65 -1.15 14.68 2.41
N ASP A 66 -2.12 13.79 2.65
CA ASP A 66 -2.80 13.66 3.94
C ASP A 66 -2.14 12.61 4.86
N VAL A 67 -1.17 11.84 4.37
CA VAL A 67 -0.43 10.89 5.20
C VAL A 67 0.69 11.62 5.94
N GLN A 68 0.72 11.51 7.27
CA GLN A 68 1.76 12.11 8.09
C GLN A 68 2.06 11.23 9.29
N PHE A 69 3.29 10.71 9.36
CA PHE A 69 3.74 9.86 10.46
C PHE A 69 4.25 10.67 11.65
N LYS A 70 4.88 11.82 11.39
CA LYS A 70 5.38 12.74 12.41
C LYS A 70 4.97 14.17 12.07
N LEU A 71 4.43 14.90 13.04
CA LEU A 71 3.97 16.27 12.85
C LEU A 71 5.09 17.16 12.27
N GLY A 72 4.80 17.85 11.18
CA GLY A 72 5.76 18.73 10.49
C GLY A 72 6.79 18.01 9.60
N HIS A 73 6.75 16.68 9.52
CA HIS A 73 7.58 15.91 8.62
C HIS A 73 6.73 15.31 7.49
N PRO A 74 6.92 15.74 6.23
CA PRO A 74 6.08 15.31 5.11
C PRO A 74 6.42 13.90 4.60
N HIS A 75 7.62 13.40 4.89
CA HIS A 75 8.08 12.11 4.36
C HIS A 75 7.72 10.96 5.31
N PRO A 76 7.25 9.82 4.77
CA PRO A 76 7.14 8.57 5.52
C PRO A 76 8.48 8.14 6.12
N PRO A 77 8.47 7.36 7.21
CA PRO A 77 9.69 6.74 7.72
C PRO A 77 10.23 5.73 6.70
N GLU A 78 11.55 5.66 6.57
CA GLU A 78 12.19 4.60 5.81
C GLU A 78 12.03 3.26 6.54
N SER A 79 11.63 2.23 5.81
CA SER A 79 11.42 0.87 6.34
C SER A 79 12.20 -0.16 5.52
N VAL A 80 13.51 0.09 5.37
CA VAL A 80 14.43 -0.80 4.66
C VAL A 80 15.46 -1.40 5.62
N CYS A 81 15.85 -2.66 5.40
CA CYS A 81 16.88 -3.32 6.20
C CYS A 81 18.28 -2.74 5.95
N SER A 82 18.55 -2.34 4.71
CA SER A 82 19.85 -1.82 4.28
C SER A 82 19.63 -0.68 3.31
N LEU A 83 20.38 0.42 3.48
CA LEU A 83 20.32 1.57 2.59
C LEU A 83 20.93 1.22 1.22
N PRO A 84 20.55 1.94 0.15
CA PRO A 84 21.19 1.79 -1.16
C PRO A 84 22.70 2.04 -1.07
N CYS A 85 23.50 1.16 -1.69
CA CYS A 85 24.95 1.33 -1.72
C CYS A 85 25.36 2.51 -2.61
N GLU A 86 26.33 3.29 -2.13
CA GLU A 86 26.84 4.46 -2.83
C GLU A 86 27.55 4.09 -4.14
N LEU A 87 27.87 5.10 -4.94
CA LEU A 87 28.70 4.94 -6.13
C LEU A 87 30.09 4.44 -5.72
N GLY A 88 30.57 3.39 -6.38
CA GLY A 88 31.82 2.73 -6.00
C GLY A 88 31.66 1.66 -4.90
N GLN A 89 30.43 1.34 -4.49
CA GLN A 89 30.13 0.23 -3.59
C GLN A 89 29.32 -0.87 -4.28
N ALA A 90 29.64 -2.13 -3.94
CA ALA A 90 28.93 -3.32 -4.35
C ALA A 90 28.08 -3.89 -3.21
N LYS A 91 26.88 -4.38 -3.54
CA LYS A 91 25.99 -5.07 -2.59
C LYS A 91 26.41 -6.53 -2.43
N THR A 92 26.41 -7.02 -1.20
CA THR A 92 26.54 -8.43 -0.87
C THR A 92 25.40 -8.80 0.07
N TYR A 93 24.54 -9.73 -0.36
CA TYR A 93 23.38 -10.16 0.43
C TYR A 93 23.83 -10.92 1.69
N VAL A 94 23.12 -10.68 2.78
CA VAL A 94 23.31 -11.45 4.03
C VAL A 94 22.73 -12.85 3.83
N GLU A 95 23.50 -13.89 4.12
CA GLU A 95 23.02 -15.27 3.98
C GLU A 95 21.80 -15.51 4.87
N GLY A 96 20.75 -16.09 4.28
CA GLY A 96 19.49 -16.36 4.97
C GLY A 96 18.48 -15.20 4.97
N GLU A 97 18.89 -13.99 4.57
CA GLU A 97 18.03 -12.81 4.53
C GLU A 97 17.73 -12.37 3.08
N SER A 98 16.47 -12.07 2.78
CA SER A 98 16.04 -11.75 1.41
C SER A 98 16.18 -10.28 1.03
N CYS A 99 16.17 -9.37 2.01
CA CYS A 99 16.15 -7.91 1.79
C CYS A 99 17.31 -7.16 2.46
N CYS A 100 18.24 -7.86 3.10
CA CYS A 100 19.37 -7.26 3.81
C CYS A 100 20.67 -7.48 3.03
N TRP A 101 21.51 -6.46 2.97
CA TRP A 101 22.81 -6.52 2.30
C TRP A 101 23.84 -5.63 2.99
N HIS A 102 25.12 -5.95 2.79
CA HIS A 102 26.23 -5.08 3.12
C HIS A 102 26.73 -4.37 1.86
N CYS A 103 27.23 -3.15 2.03
CA CYS A 103 27.89 -2.38 0.98
C CYS A 103 29.39 -2.42 1.20
N PHE A 104 30.14 -2.89 0.21
CA PHE A 104 31.60 -2.93 0.23
C PHE A 104 32.18 -2.08 -0.89
N ASN A 105 33.25 -1.36 -0.60
CA ASN A 105 33.96 -0.58 -1.62
C ASN A 105 34.51 -1.50 -2.71
N CYS A 106 34.28 -1.13 -3.96
CA CYS A 106 34.93 -1.76 -5.11
C CYS A 106 36.44 -1.56 -5.04
N THR A 107 37.20 -2.52 -5.57
CA THR A 107 38.66 -2.35 -5.71
C THR A 107 38.99 -1.35 -6.81
N ALA A 108 40.22 -0.85 -6.86
CA ALA A 108 40.65 0.23 -7.76
C ALA A 108 40.36 0.00 -9.26
N TYR A 109 40.15 -1.25 -9.68
CA TYR A 109 39.86 -1.63 -11.08
C TYR A 109 38.46 -2.21 -11.26
N GLN A 110 37.58 -2.06 -10.26
CA GLN A 110 36.19 -2.49 -10.32
C GLN A 110 35.27 -1.28 -10.30
N VAL A 111 34.30 -1.27 -11.23
CA VAL A 111 33.23 -0.28 -11.26
C VAL A 111 31.91 -1.02 -11.31
N ARG A 112 30.96 -0.60 -10.49
CA ARG A 112 29.58 -1.07 -10.60
C ARG A 112 28.98 -0.49 -11.87
N HIS A 113 28.79 -1.31 -12.91
CA HIS A 113 28.07 -0.90 -14.11
C HIS A 113 26.66 -0.46 -13.71
N PRO A 114 26.18 0.73 -14.12
CA PRO A 114 24.77 1.08 -13.94
C PRO A 114 23.92 0.09 -14.75
N GLN A 115 22.89 -0.48 -14.15
CA GLN A 115 21.79 -1.12 -14.87
C GLN A 115 20.71 -0.07 -15.13
#